data_AF-A0A7S4FMS3-F1
#
_entry.id   AF-A0A7S4FMS3-F1
#
_cell.length_a   1.000
_cell.length_b   1.000
_cell.length_c   1.000
_cell.angle_alpha   90.00
_cell.angle_beta   90.00
_cell.angle_gamma   90.00
#
_symmetry.space_group_name_H-M   'P 1'
#
loop_
_entity.id
_entity.type
_entity.pdbx_description
1 polymer ?
#
loop_
_entity_poly.entity_id
_entity_poly.type
_entity_poly.pdbx_seq_one_letter_code
_entity_poly.pdbx_strand_id
1 'polypeptide(L)'
;LAGIGYACFVIWDLFGDVTEPGQVQGLEPGFLFGRLTDMYDIQWRDFWDNLLILGILAVVHTSLARLVRHFFQRHSQVVSTYELVVGCGLVLYLHGSDAIRLVMIGLINLAI
;
A
#
# COMPACT_ATOMS: atom_id res chain seq x y z
N LEU A 1 4.61 3.55 29.85
CA LEU A 1 4.05 2.19 29.98
C LEU A 1 3.45 1.69 28.66
N ALA A 2 2.66 2.49 27.92
CA ALA A 2 2.10 2.08 26.61
C ALA A 2 3.14 1.85 25.48
N GLY A 3 4.23 2.62 25.45
CA GLY A 3 5.27 2.51 24.39
C GLY A 3 6.13 1.24 24.48
N ILE A 4 6.31 0.68 25.68
CA ILE A 4 7.07 -0.56 25.89
C ILE A 4 6.24 -1.76 25.44
N GLY A 5 4.93 -1.76 25.72
CA GLY A 5 4.02 -2.79 25.23
C GLY A 5 3.95 -2.84 23.70
N TYR A 6 3.95 -1.67 23.04
CA TYR A 6 3.98 -1.59 21.58
C TYR A 6 5.31 -2.09 20.99
N ALA A 7 6.44 -1.72 21.59
CA ALA A 7 7.75 -2.19 21.15
C ALA A 7 7.90 -3.71 21.36
N CYS A 8 7.42 -4.26 22.47
CA CYS A 8 7.43 -5.71 22.72
C CYS A 8 6.49 -6.48 21.78
N PHE A 9 5.33 -5.92 21.44
CA PHE A 9 4.42 -6.51 20.44
C PHE A 9 5.07 -6.56 19.06
N VAL A 10 5.69 -5.45 18.61
CA VAL A 10 6.40 -5.39 17.33
C VAL A 10 7.59 -6.35 17.29
N ILE A 11 8.35 -6.47 18.38
CA ILE A 11 9.49 -7.40 18.46
C ILE A 11 9.03 -8.86 18.47
N TRP A 12 7.93 -9.19 19.17
CA TRP A 12 7.34 -10.53 19.15
C TRP A 12 6.78 -10.89 17.77
N ASP A 13 6.18 -9.94 17.08
CA ASP A 13 5.68 -10.10 15.70
C ASP A 13 6.85 -10.25 14.70
N LEU A 14 7.95 -9.52 14.89
CA LEU A 14 9.14 -9.59 14.03
C LEU A 14 9.99 -10.86 14.21
N PHE A 15 10.00 -11.44 15.42
CA PHE A 15 10.91 -12.55 15.79
C PHE A 15 10.18 -13.82 16.26
N GLY A 16 8.86 -13.83 16.31
CA GLY A 16 8.06 -14.95 16.82
C GLY A 16 8.04 -16.19 15.94
N ASP A 17 8.49 -16.09 14.69
CA ASP A 17 8.32 -17.15 13.68
C ASP A 17 9.63 -17.84 13.29
N VAL A 18 10.43 -18.24 14.30
CA VAL A 18 11.62 -19.07 14.07
C VAL A 18 11.17 -20.54 13.90
N THR A 19 10.82 -20.92 12.68
CA THR A 19 10.59 -22.32 12.30
C THR A 19 11.82 -22.94 11.61
N GLU A 20 11.96 -24.26 11.75
CA GLU A 20 13.12 -25.04 11.29
C GLU A 20 13.41 -24.88 9.79
N PRO A 21 14.70 -24.99 9.38
CA PRO A 21 15.11 -24.77 8.00
C PRO A 21 14.44 -25.78 7.06
N GLY A 22 13.46 -25.31 6.29
CA GLY A 22 12.83 -26.07 5.19
C GLY A 22 11.32 -26.24 5.28
N GLN A 23 10.67 -25.81 6.36
CA GLN A 23 9.21 -25.94 6.52
C GLN A 23 8.55 -24.56 6.63
N VAL A 24 8.31 -23.95 5.49
CA VAL A 24 7.63 -22.65 5.41
C VAL A 24 6.13 -22.88 5.70
N GLN A 25 5.72 -22.72 6.95
CA GLN A 25 4.31 -22.77 7.35
C GLN A 25 3.59 -21.53 6.81
N GLY A 26 2.34 -21.66 6.35
CA GLY A 26 1.53 -20.52 5.86
C GLY A 26 1.42 -20.31 4.37
N LEU A 27 2.09 -21.15 3.57
CA LEU A 27 1.90 -21.16 2.13
C LEU A 27 0.64 -21.95 1.77
N GLU A 28 -0.40 -21.23 1.38
CA GLU A 28 -1.62 -21.80 0.83
C GLU A 28 -1.61 -21.70 -0.70
N PRO A 29 -2.27 -22.63 -1.42
CA PRO A 29 -2.41 -22.54 -2.86
C PRO A 29 -3.14 -21.24 -3.24
N GLY A 30 -2.41 -20.33 -3.87
CA GLY A 30 -2.92 -19.03 -4.32
C GLY A 30 -3.73 -19.11 -5.61
N PHE A 31 -4.42 -18.01 -5.90
CA PHE A 31 -5.28 -17.85 -7.07
C PHE A 31 -4.57 -18.04 -8.42
N LEU A 32 -3.27 -17.75 -8.51
CA LEU A 32 -2.48 -17.82 -9.74
C LEU A 32 -1.90 -19.23 -9.95
N PHE A 33 -2.58 -20.05 -10.76
CA PHE A 33 -2.11 -21.38 -11.19
C PHE A 33 -1.72 -22.34 -10.05
N GLY A 34 -2.33 -22.20 -8.88
CA GLY A 34 -1.98 -23.01 -7.71
C GLY A 34 -0.57 -22.73 -7.16
N ARG A 35 0.03 -21.58 -7.54
CA ARG A 35 1.28 -21.12 -6.95
C ARG A 35 1.04 -20.91 -5.46
N LEU A 36 1.85 -21.58 -4.65
CA LEU A 36 1.86 -21.39 -3.21
C LEU A 36 2.20 -19.92 -2.91
N THR A 37 1.33 -19.28 -2.15
CA THR A 37 1.48 -17.89 -1.70
C THR A 37 1.38 -17.84 -0.19
N ASP A 38 2.18 -16.98 0.41
CA ASP A 38 2.09 -16.66 1.83
C ASP A 38 0.75 -15.94 2.09
N MET A 39 -0.15 -16.60 2.82
CA MET A 39 -1.48 -16.07 3.16
C MET A 39 -1.51 -15.44 4.56
N TYR A 40 -0.39 -15.47 5.32
CA TYR A 40 -0.29 -14.76 6.59
C TYR A 40 -0.11 -13.25 6.39
N ASP A 41 0.44 -12.83 5.25
CA ASP A 41 0.54 -11.42 4.90
C ASP A 41 -0.86 -10.83 4.67
N ILE A 42 -1.31 -10.05 5.66
CA ILE A 42 -2.58 -9.33 5.65
C ILE A 42 -2.69 -8.39 4.45
N GLN A 43 -1.59 -7.74 4.04
CA GLN A 43 -1.59 -6.82 2.90
C GLN A 43 -1.79 -7.57 1.59
N TRP A 44 -1.16 -8.74 1.46
CA TRP A 44 -1.32 -9.58 0.27
C TRP A 44 -2.75 -10.11 0.14
N ARG A 45 -3.34 -10.60 1.23
CA ARG A 45 -4.72 -11.07 1.23
C ARG A 45 -5.71 -9.94 0.92
N ASP A 46 -5.58 -8.79 1.57
CA ASP A 46 -6.46 -7.65 1.34
C ASP A 46 -6.37 -7.12 -0.10
N PHE A 47 -5.18 -7.17 -0.72
CA PHE A 47 -5.01 -6.82 -2.14
C PHE A 47 -5.82 -7.74 -3.06
N TRP A 48 -5.79 -9.05 -2.82
CA TRP A 48 -6.53 -10.02 -3.62
C TRP A 48 -8.04 -9.94 -3.41
N ASP A 49 -8.47 -9.79 -2.16
CA ASP A 49 -9.89 -9.66 -1.80
C ASP A 49 -10.50 -8.39 -2.40
N ASN A 50 -9.69 -7.36 -2.63
CA ASN A 50 -10.13 -6.09 -3.20
C ASN A 50 -9.67 -5.87 -4.66
N LEU A 51 -9.10 -6.87 -5.32
CA LEU A 51 -8.48 -6.74 -6.65
C LEU A 51 -9.42 -6.13 -7.70
N LEU A 52 -10.70 -6.51 -7.67
CA LEU A 52 -11.71 -6.00 -8.59
C LEU A 52 -12.02 -4.52 -8.33
N ILE A 53 -12.13 -4.11 -7.05
CA ILE A 53 -12.36 -2.71 -6.65
C ILE A 53 -11.14 -1.86 -7.05
N LEU A 54 -9.94 -2.36 -6.80
CA LEU A 54 -8.67 -1.73 -7.19
C LEU A 54 -8.56 -1.58 -8.71
N GLY A 55 -8.98 -2.60 -9.47
CA GLY A 55 -9.02 -2.56 -10.93
C GLY A 55 -9.97 -1.47 -11.45
N ILE A 56 -11.18 -1.38 -10.90
CA ILE A 56 -12.15 -0.33 -11.26
C ILE A 56 -11.57 1.05 -10.92
N LEU A 57 -10.99 1.22 -9.73
CA LEU A 57 -10.39 2.47 -9.30
C LEU A 57 -9.25 2.89 -10.24
N ALA A 58 -8.41 1.95 -10.67
CA ALA A 58 -7.33 2.21 -11.62
C ALA A 58 -7.85 2.69 -12.99
N VAL A 59 -8.90 2.05 -13.51
CA VAL A 59 -9.54 2.47 -14.78
C VAL A 59 -10.15 3.86 -14.65
N VAL A 60 -10.86 4.15 -13.55
CA VAL A 60 -11.46 5.47 -13.31
C VAL A 60 -10.39 6.54 -13.18
N HIS A 61 -9.36 6.30 -12.35
CA HIS A 61 -8.28 7.25 -12.14
C HIS A 61 -7.53 7.55 -13.44
N THR A 62 -7.15 6.53 -14.20
CA THR A 62 -6.43 6.73 -15.47
C THR A 62 -7.28 7.45 -16.52
N SER A 63 -8.58 7.16 -16.59
CA SER A 63 -9.50 7.86 -17.49
C SER A 63 -9.63 9.34 -17.11
N LEU A 64 -9.79 9.61 -15.82
CA LEU A 64 -9.93 10.98 -15.31
C LEU A 64 -8.63 11.78 -15.49
N ALA A 65 -7.47 11.17 -15.23
CA ALA A 65 -6.16 11.79 -15.47
C ALA A 65 -5.96 12.13 -16.95
N ARG A 66 -6.38 11.24 -17.87
CA ARG A 66 -6.35 11.52 -19.32
C ARG A 66 -7.26 12.69 -19.70
N LEU A 67 -8.48 12.75 -19.15
CA LEU A 67 -9.40 13.86 -19.38
C LEU A 67 -8.82 15.19 -18.87
N VAL A 68 -8.30 15.21 -17.64
CA VAL A 68 -7.68 16.41 -17.05
C VAL A 68 -6.51 16.88 -17.91
N ARG A 69 -5.62 15.98 -18.33
CA ARG A 69 -4.52 16.34 -19.23
C ARG A 69 -5.01 16.85 -20.57
N HIS A 70 -6.08 16.28 -21.13
CA HIS A 70 -6.65 16.71 -22.41
C HIS A 70 -7.23 18.13 -22.34
N PHE A 71 -8.06 18.42 -21.33
CA PHE A 71 -8.73 19.71 -21.20
C PHE A 71 -7.82 20.82 -20.64
N PHE A 72 -6.89 20.47 -19.75
CA PHE A 72 -6.04 21.43 -19.03
C PHE A 72 -4.57 21.37 -19.44
N GLN A 73 -4.24 20.82 -20.61
CA GLN A 73 -2.87 20.72 -21.14
C GLN A 73 -2.06 22.03 -21.10
N ARG A 74 -2.71 23.19 -21.27
CA ARG A 74 -2.04 24.51 -21.22
C ARG A 74 -1.91 25.07 -19.79
N HIS A 75 -2.56 24.44 -18.82
CA HIS A 75 -2.56 24.83 -17.41
C HIS A 75 -1.81 23.77 -16.60
N SER A 76 -0.48 23.73 -16.75
CA SER A 76 0.40 22.77 -16.07
C SER A 76 0.19 22.72 -14.54
N GLN A 77 -0.13 23.86 -13.93
CA GLN A 77 -0.44 23.97 -12.50
C GLN A 77 -1.69 23.17 -12.10
N VAL A 78 -2.72 23.13 -12.96
CA VAL A 78 -3.97 22.39 -12.70
C VAL A 78 -3.71 20.89 -12.79
N VAL A 79 -2.96 20.46 -13.80
CA VAL A 79 -2.57 19.05 -13.98
C VAL A 79 -1.71 18.59 -12.80
N SER A 80 -0.71 19.37 -12.40
CA SER A 80 0.17 19.03 -11.27
C SER A 80 -0.58 19.00 -9.94
N THR A 81 -1.48 19.96 -9.70
CA THR A 81 -2.31 19.97 -8.49
C THR A 81 -3.25 18.77 -8.44
N TYR A 82 -3.87 18.41 -9.58
CA TYR A 82 -4.71 17.22 -9.67
C TYR A 82 -3.92 15.94 -9.38
N GLU A 83 -2.76 15.76 -10.01
CA GLU A 83 -1.91 14.59 -9.81
C GLU A 83 -1.45 14.47 -8.35
N LEU A 84 -1.08 15.60 -7.72
CA LEU A 84 -0.68 15.62 -6.32
C LEU A 84 -1.83 15.26 -5.39
N VAL A 85 -2.99 15.93 -5.52
CA VAL A 85 -4.14 15.71 -4.63
C VAL A 85 -4.69 14.30 -4.76
N VAL A 86 -4.87 13.84 -6.00
CA VAL A 86 -5.42 12.51 -6.24
C VAL A 86 -4.39 11.44 -5.88
N GLY A 87 -3.10 11.63 -6.18
CA GLY A 87 -2.04 10.72 -5.77
C GLY A 87 -1.96 10.57 -4.25
N CYS A 88 -1.97 11.68 -3.51
CA CYS A 88 -2.02 11.66 -2.06
C CYS A 88 -3.27 10.94 -1.53
N GLY A 89 -4.45 11.23 -2.08
CA GLY A 89 -5.70 10.56 -1.69
C GLY A 89 -5.66 9.04 -1.94
N LEU A 90 -5.11 8.61 -3.08
CA LEU A 90 -5.00 7.20 -3.44
C LEU A 90 -4.02 6.46 -2.53
N VAL A 91 -2.87 7.08 -2.22
CA VAL A 91 -1.87 6.52 -1.31
C VAL A 91 -2.44 6.35 0.10
N LEU A 92 -3.18 7.36 0.59
CA LEU A 92 -3.86 7.27 1.90
C LEU A 92 -4.96 6.20 1.91
N TYR A 93 -5.71 6.05 0.82
CA TYR A 93 -6.76 5.05 0.71
C TYR A 93 -6.20 3.63 0.66
N LEU A 94 -5.13 3.40 -0.10
CA LEU A 94 -4.54 2.06 -0.29
C LEU A 94 -3.70 1.58 0.88
N HIS A 95 -2.95 2.47 1.52
CA HIS A 95 -1.96 2.11 2.54
C HIS A 95 -2.29 2.61 3.94
N GLY A 96 -3.46 3.26 4.13
CA GLY A 96 -3.94 3.70 5.44
C GLY A 96 -2.89 4.46 6.26
N SER A 97 -2.70 4.05 7.52
CA SER A 97 -1.75 4.69 8.45
C SER A 97 -0.27 4.53 8.08
N ASP A 98 0.08 3.51 7.30
CA ASP A 98 1.48 3.24 6.93
C ASP A 98 1.98 4.16 5.80
N ALA A 99 1.08 4.58 4.90
CA ALA A 99 1.36 5.65 3.93
C ALA A 99 1.71 6.97 4.62
N ILE A 100 0.97 7.33 5.67
CA ILE A 100 1.22 8.56 6.45
C ILE A 100 2.59 8.48 7.10
N ARG A 101 2.98 7.33 7.65
CA ARG A 101 4.30 7.11 8.26
C ARG A 101 5.43 7.31 7.25
N LEU A 102 5.31 6.75 6.04
CA LEU A 102 6.31 6.91 4.97
C LEU A 102 6.43 8.36 4.50
N VAL A 103 5.31 9.06 4.30
CA VAL A 103 5.29 10.49 3.94
C VAL A 103 5.92 11.33 5.05
N MET A 104 5.60 11.06 6.32
CA MET A 104 6.17 11.77 7.47
C MET A 104 7.68 11.56 7.58
N ILE A 105 8.18 10.33 7.40
CA ILE A 105 9.63 10.04 7.37
C ILE A 105 10.30 10.82 6.22
N GLY A 106 9.69 10.82 5.02
CA GLY A 106 10.21 11.56 3.87
C GLY A 106 10.27 13.09 4.11
N LEU A 107 9.24 13.66 4.72
CA LEU A 107 9.19 15.09 5.05
C LEU A 107 10.21 15.48 6.12
N ILE A 108 10.38 14.66 7.15
CA ILE A 108 11.41 14.88 8.18
C ILE A 108 12.81 14.83 7.57
N ASN A 109 13.06 13.87 6.67
CA ASN A 109 14.35 13.72 6.01
C ASN A 109 14.67 14.86 5.00
N LEU A 110 13.65 15.51 4.43
CA LEU A 110 13.83 16.71 3.59
C LEU A 110 14.08 17.98 4.43
N ALA A 111 13.57 17.99 5.67
CA ALA A 111 13.68 19.12 6.58
C ALA A 111 15.00 19.14 7.38
N ILE A 112 15.76 18.04 7.35
CA ILE A 112 17.13 17.91 7.89
C ILE A 112 18.13 18.20 6.77
#